data_AF-A0A2V8BM80-F1
#
_entry.id   AF-A0A2V8BM80-F1
#
_cell.length_a   1.000
_cell.length_b   1.000
_cell.length_c   1.000
_cell.angle_alpha   90.00
_cell.angle_beta   90.00
_cell.angle_gamma   90.00
#
_symmetry.space_group_name_H-M   'P 1'
#
loop_
_entity.id
_entity.type
_entity.pdbx_description
1 polymer ?
#
loop_
_entity_poly.entity_id
_entity_poly.type
_entity_poly.pdbx_seq_one_letter_code
_entity_poly.pdbx_strand_id
1 'polypeptide(L)'
;MFAGGVGGGIWKTINGGASWSPLDDFMAVLSVASLAINPITPAAMYAGTGEGYLNGDSLRGDGIFKSTDSGTTWTQLASTANSSFWQVNRLVVSPNGSVLLAATRSGLFRSTNAGVSFTRVAVPEAADVRIEPPRPQWWL
;
A
#
# COMPACT_ATOMS: atom_id res chain seq x y z
N MET A 1 5.36 -9.06 -11.77
CA MET A 1 5.99 -8.13 -10.82
C MET A 1 5.40 -6.75 -11.04
N PHE A 2 5.37 -5.91 -10.00
CA PHE A 2 4.82 -4.56 -10.06
C PHE A 2 5.86 -3.56 -9.57
N ALA A 3 5.79 -2.32 -10.07
CA ALA A 3 6.56 -1.20 -9.61
C ALA A 3 5.62 -0.01 -9.35
N GLY A 4 5.90 0.74 -8.30
CA GLY A 4 5.24 2.01 -7.98
C GLY A 4 6.27 3.14 -8.04
N GLY A 5 5.89 4.29 -8.60
CA GLY A 5 6.73 5.48 -8.66
C GLY A 5 5.99 6.70 -8.15
N VAL A 6 6.64 7.49 -7.30
CA VAL A 6 6.07 8.72 -6.73
C VAL A 6 5.71 9.75 -7.81
N GLY A 7 6.42 9.78 -8.93
CA GLY A 7 6.11 10.63 -10.08
C GLY A 7 5.49 9.91 -11.28
N GLY A 8 5.10 8.63 -11.13
CA GLY A 8 4.80 7.80 -12.29
C GLY A 8 3.83 6.65 -12.07
N GLY A 9 3.17 6.60 -10.90
CA GLY A 9 2.17 5.61 -10.52
C GLY A 9 2.57 4.15 -10.72
N ILE A 10 1.71 3.30 -11.29
CA ILE A 10 1.80 1.83 -11.17
C ILE A 10 2.11 1.17 -12.51
N TRP A 11 3.12 0.31 -12.51
CA TRP A 11 3.57 -0.44 -13.67
C TRP A 11 3.60 -1.93 -13.40
N LYS A 12 3.31 -2.75 -14.42
CA LYS A 12 3.39 -4.21 -14.36
C LYS A 12 4.30 -4.76 -15.43
N THR A 13 5.04 -5.79 -15.04
CA THR A 13 5.80 -6.65 -15.96
C THR A 13 5.38 -8.10 -15.79
N ILE A 14 5.34 -8.81 -16.93
CA ILE A 14 5.09 -10.25 -17.03
C ILE A 14 6.29 -11.03 -17.57
N ASN A 15 7.39 -10.35 -17.91
CA ASN A 15 8.56 -10.91 -18.58
C ASN A 15 9.86 -10.62 -17.80
N GLY A 16 9.77 -10.64 -16.47
CA GLY A 16 10.94 -10.45 -15.61
C GLY A 16 11.53 -9.04 -15.63
N GLY A 17 10.77 -8.02 -16.06
CA GLY A 17 11.22 -6.62 -16.09
C GLY A 17 11.79 -6.16 -17.43
N ALA A 18 11.78 -7.01 -18.47
CA ALA A 18 12.23 -6.61 -19.81
C ALA A 18 11.33 -5.55 -20.45
N SER A 19 10.03 -5.57 -20.16
CA SER A 19 9.10 -4.50 -20.50
C SER A 19 8.03 -4.29 -19.42
N TRP A 20 7.44 -3.10 -19.43
CA TRP A 20 6.46 -2.66 -18.45
C TRP A 20 5.25 -2.04 -19.14
N SER A 21 4.07 -2.29 -18.59
CA SER A 21 2.80 -1.67 -19.01
C SER A 21 2.25 -0.84 -17.84
N PRO A 22 1.75 0.38 -18.09
CA PRO A 22 1.09 1.19 -17.08
C PRO A 22 -0.23 0.53 -16.64
N LEU A 23 -0.64 0.76 -15.39
CA LEU A 23 -1.83 0.20 -14.75
C LEU A 23 -2.64 1.24 -13.95
N ASP A 24 -2.31 2.50 -14.13
CA ASP A 24 -2.72 3.64 -13.33
C ASP A 24 -3.40 4.74 -14.14
N ASP A 25 -3.66 4.52 -15.44
CA ASP A 25 -4.25 5.51 -16.38
C ASP A 25 -5.57 6.14 -15.89
N PHE A 26 -6.20 5.59 -14.82
CA PHE A 26 -7.43 6.09 -14.21
C PHE A 26 -7.32 6.46 -12.72
N MET A 27 -6.14 6.45 -12.11
CA MET A 27 -5.99 6.93 -10.73
C MET A 27 -5.92 8.46 -10.71
N ALA A 28 -6.67 9.09 -9.80
CA ALA A 28 -6.65 10.55 -9.62
C ALA A 28 -5.32 11.08 -9.05
N VAL A 29 -4.44 10.19 -8.60
CA VAL A 29 -3.14 10.51 -8.01
C VAL A 29 -2.10 9.48 -8.47
N LEU A 30 -0.92 9.97 -8.88
CA LEU A 30 0.18 9.12 -9.36
C LEU A 30 1.28 8.90 -8.31
N SER A 31 1.15 9.50 -7.12
CA SER A 31 2.19 9.49 -6.08
C SER A 31 2.26 8.17 -5.31
N VAL A 32 2.55 7.06 -5.99
CA VAL A 32 2.58 5.73 -5.36
C VAL A 32 3.90 5.50 -4.64
N ALA A 33 3.83 5.45 -3.31
CA ALA A 33 4.98 5.21 -2.43
C ALA A 33 5.10 3.75 -1.99
N SER A 34 3.99 2.99 -2.00
CA SER A 34 3.98 1.60 -1.54
C SER A 34 2.96 0.76 -2.32
N LEU A 35 3.32 -0.50 -2.57
CA LEU A 35 2.40 -1.53 -3.06
C LEU A 35 2.41 -2.73 -2.11
N ALA A 36 1.23 -3.28 -1.82
CA ALA A 36 1.09 -4.50 -1.05
C ALA A 36 0.09 -5.45 -1.72
N ILE A 37 0.48 -6.70 -1.90
CA ILE A 37 -0.35 -7.74 -2.53
C ILE A 37 -0.86 -8.68 -1.43
N ASN A 38 -2.14 -9.05 -1.50
CA ASN A 38 -2.66 -10.07 -0.61
C ASN A 38 -2.08 -11.44 -1.01
N PRO A 39 -1.35 -12.13 -0.13
CA PRO A 39 -0.70 -13.40 -0.46
C PRO A 39 -1.68 -14.55 -0.68
N ILE A 40 -2.90 -14.47 -0.13
CA ILE A 40 -3.96 -15.49 -0.29
C ILE A 40 -4.77 -15.25 -1.56
N THR A 41 -5.00 -13.98 -1.91
CA THR A 41 -5.77 -13.59 -3.10
C THR A 41 -5.00 -12.52 -3.89
N PRO A 42 -4.03 -12.89 -4.74
CA PRO A 42 -3.13 -11.93 -5.40
C PRO A 42 -3.82 -10.90 -6.30
N ALA A 43 -5.05 -11.16 -6.73
CA ALA A 43 -5.87 -10.18 -7.44
C ALA A 43 -6.24 -8.97 -6.55
N ALA A 44 -6.29 -9.16 -5.23
CA ALA A 44 -6.47 -8.10 -4.26
C ALA A 44 -5.11 -7.48 -3.88
N MET A 45 -4.96 -6.20 -4.17
CA MET A 45 -3.74 -5.44 -3.89
C MET A 45 -4.06 -3.99 -3.52
N TYR A 46 -3.10 -3.34 -2.88
CA TYR A 46 -3.24 -2.02 -2.30
C TYR A 46 -2.09 -1.12 -2.73
N ALA A 47 -2.39 0.13 -3.06
CA ALA A 47 -1.45 1.18 -3.39
C ALA A 47 -1.55 2.29 -2.35
N GLY A 48 -0.45 2.54 -1.64
CA GLY A 48 -0.31 3.65 -0.70
C GLY A 48 0.25 4.85 -1.44
N THR A 49 -0.41 6.00 -1.29
CA THR A 49 -0.03 7.22 -2.01
C THR A 49 0.54 8.28 -1.08
N GLY A 50 1.35 9.16 -1.66
CA GLY A 50 2.00 10.28 -1.01
C GLY A 50 3.37 9.96 -0.44
N GLU A 51 4.31 10.85 -0.69
CA GLU A 51 5.68 10.77 -0.21
C GLU A 51 5.80 11.40 1.18
N GLY A 52 6.33 10.63 2.13
CA GLY A 52 6.59 11.09 3.48
C GLY A 52 8.05 11.41 3.77
N TYR A 53 8.87 11.85 2.81
CA TYR A 53 10.30 12.12 3.06
C TYR A 53 10.66 13.62 3.21
N LEU A 54 9.70 14.55 3.04
CA LEU A 54 9.84 16.00 3.25
C LEU A 54 10.95 16.70 2.43
N ASN A 55 11.34 16.11 1.31
CA ASN A 55 12.07 16.76 0.24
C ASN A 55 11.22 17.85 -0.43
N GLY A 56 11.88 18.82 -1.07
CA GLY A 56 11.23 19.98 -1.69
C GLY A 56 10.25 19.65 -2.82
N ASP A 57 10.33 18.44 -3.36
CA ASP A 57 9.48 17.87 -4.41
C ASP A 57 8.49 16.81 -3.88
N SER A 58 8.33 16.69 -2.55
CA SER A 58 7.38 15.75 -1.93
C SER A 58 5.98 15.89 -2.50
N LEU A 59 5.46 14.81 -3.09
CA LEU A 59 4.12 14.76 -3.63
C LEU A 59 3.13 14.27 -2.57
N ARG A 60 2.10 15.07 -2.31
CA ARG A 60 0.98 14.67 -1.46
C ARG A 60 0.20 13.52 -2.10
N GLY A 61 -0.21 12.56 -1.28
CA GLY A 61 -1.10 11.47 -1.66
C GLY A 61 -2.56 11.76 -1.37
N ASP A 62 -3.40 10.80 -1.75
CA ASP A 62 -4.84 10.79 -1.51
C ASP A 62 -5.29 9.49 -0.81
N GLY A 63 -4.45 8.95 0.08
CA GLY A 63 -4.77 7.76 0.85
C GLY A 63 -4.37 6.45 0.18
N ILE A 64 -5.18 5.41 0.40
CA ILE A 64 -4.92 4.05 -0.06
C ILE A 64 -5.94 3.68 -1.13
N PHE A 65 -5.45 3.18 -2.26
CA PHE A 65 -6.27 2.62 -3.33
C PHE A 65 -6.21 1.10 -3.28
N LYS A 66 -7.33 0.44 -3.59
CA LYS A 66 -7.46 -1.01 -3.65
C LYS A 66 -7.87 -1.46 -5.04
N SER A 67 -7.22 -2.51 -5.53
CA SER A 67 -7.64 -3.27 -6.70
C SER A 67 -8.13 -4.65 -6.26
N THR A 68 -9.08 -5.21 -7.01
CA THR A 68 -9.56 -6.60 -6.87
C THR A 68 -9.39 -7.40 -8.15
N ASP A 69 -8.72 -6.84 -9.16
CA ASP A 69 -8.56 -7.38 -10.51
C ASP A 69 -7.10 -7.35 -10.96
N SER A 70 -6.16 -7.58 -10.03
CA SER A 70 -4.71 -7.63 -10.29
C SER A 70 -4.12 -6.32 -10.83
N GLY A 71 -4.68 -5.20 -10.40
CA GLY A 71 -4.21 -3.84 -10.69
C GLY A 71 -4.79 -3.24 -11.96
N THR A 72 -5.80 -3.86 -12.59
CA THR A 72 -6.46 -3.29 -13.78
C THR A 72 -7.33 -2.08 -13.42
N THR A 73 -8.02 -2.12 -12.29
CA THR A 73 -8.79 -0.99 -11.75
C THR A 73 -8.47 -0.77 -10.28
N TRP A 74 -8.55 0.50 -9.86
CA TRP A 74 -8.22 0.95 -8.52
C TRP A 74 -9.33 1.82 -7.97
N THR A 75 -9.76 1.55 -6.73
CA THR A 75 -10.77 2.34 -6.01
C THR A 75 -10.18 2.84 -4.70
N GLN A 76 -10.34 4.13 -4.41
CA GLN A 76 -9.91 4.73 -3.15
C GLN A 76 -10.68 4.11 -1.97
N LEU A 77 -9.97 3.75 -0.91
CA LEU A 77 -10.58 3.36 0.35
C LEU A 77 -11.10 4.60 1.07
N ALA A 78 -12.43 4.74 1.17
CA ALA A 78 -13.09 5.90 1.77
C ALA A 78 -12.60 6.22 3.20
N SER A 79 -12.25 5.19 3.99
CA SER A 79 -11.70 5.33 5.34
C SER A 79 -10.33 6.05 5.40
N THR A 80 -9.68 6.24 4.25
CA THR A 80 -8.35 6.84 4.10
C THR A 80 -8.37 8.17 3.35
N ALA A 81 -9.55 8.64 2.91
CA ALA A 81 -9.71 9.93 2.24
C ALA A 81 -9.67 11.10 3.26
N ASN A 82 -8.57 11.22 4.02
CA ASN A 82 -8.36 12.24 5.05
C ASN A 82 -6.87 12.49 5.31
N SER A 83 -6.56 13.51 6.11
CA SER A 83 -5.19 13.98 6.34
C SER A 83 -4.27 12.98 7.05
N SER A 84 -4.80 11.96 7.74
CA SER A 84 -3.95 10.94 8.37
C SER A 84 -3.25 10.02 7.36
N PHE A 85 -3.70 10.01 6.10
CA PHE A 85 -3.21 9.14 5.04
C PHE A 85 -2.71 9.92 3.81
N TRP A 86 -2.37 11.20 3.96
CA TRP A 86 -1.75 11.95 2.86
C TRP A 86 -0.33 11.48 2.51
N GLN A 87 0.32 10.71 3.39
CA GLN A 87 1.63 10.09 3.16
C GLN A 87 1.61 8.65 3.67
N VAL A 88 1.26 7.71 2.81
CA VAL A 88 1.25 6.28 3.11
C VAL A 88 2.58 5.67 2.71
N ASN A 89 3.56 5.75 3.61
CA ASN A 89 4.94 5.34 3.37
C ASN A 89 5.08 3.83 3.14
N ARG A 90 4.27 3.02 3.82
CA ARG A 90 4.33 1.57 3.67
C ARG A 90 3.01 0.88 3.98
N LEU A 91 2.71 -0.13 3.16
CA LEU A 91 1.62 -1.07 3.34
C LEU A 91 2.16 -2.49 3.50
N VAL A 92 1.56 -3.27 4.39
CA VAL A 92 1.83 -4.71 4.52
C VAL A 92 0.53 -5.46 4.75
N VAL A 93 0.33 -6.54 4.00
CA VAL A 93 -0.74 -7.51 4.25
C VAL A 93 -0.15 -8.69 5.01
N SER A 94 -0.81 -9.16 6.06
CA SER A 94 -0.37 -10.33 6.82
C SER A 94 -0.33 -11.59 5.95
N PRO A 95 0.51 -12.60 6.28
CA PRO A 95 0.63 -13.83 5.51
C PRO A 95 -0.70 -14.57 5.27
N ASN A 96 -1.66 -14.45 6.20
CA ASN A 96 -3.00 -15.05 6.09
C ASN A 96 -4.04 -14.11 5.43
N GLY A 97 -3.64 -12.96 4.90
CA GLY A 97 -4.52 -12.00 4.23
C GLY A 97 -5.46 -11.19 5.14
N SER A 98 -5.50 -11.45 6.45
CA SER A 98 -6.53 -10.91 7.36
C SER A 98 -6.26 -9.49 7.89
N VAL A 99 -5.00 -9.07 7.93
CA VAL A 99 -4.57 -7.78 8.47
C VAL A 99 -3.90 -6.96 7.39
N LEU A 100 -4.30 -5.69 7.27
CA LEU A 100 -3.61 -4.66 6.51
C LEU A 100 -3.04 -3.63 7.49
N LEU A 101 -1.73 -3.43 7.44
CA LEU A 101 -1.04 -2.37 8.17
C LEU A 101 -0.67 -1.24 7.21
N ALA A 102 -0.83 -0.01 7.68
CA ALA A 102 -0.46 1.21 6.96
C ALA A 102 0.39 2.10 7.87
N ALA A 103 1.64 2.29 7.49
CA ALA A 103 2.56 3.20 8.14
C ALA A 103 2.46 4.57 7.45
N THR A 104 2.09 5.60 8.21
CA THR A 104 1.95 6.96 7.71
C THR A 104 2.70 7.96 8.59
N ARG A 105 2.81 9.21 8.11
CA ARG A 105 3.30 10.34 8.93
C ARG A 105 2.43 10.68 10.13
N SER A 106 1.22 10.14 10.19
CA SER A 106 0.29 10.32 11.31
C SER A 106 0.22 9.09 12.22
N GLY A 107 1.01 8.04 11.96
CA GLY A 107 1.16 6.89 12.84
C GLY A 107 1.00 5.56 12.11
N LEU A 108 0.96 4.48 12.89
CA LEU A 108 0.70 3.15 12.38
C LEU A 108 -0.79 2.85 12.50
N PHE A 109 -1.41 2.43 11.41
CA PHE A 109 -2.81 2.06 11.33
C PHE A 109 -2.97 0.58 11.00
N ARG A 110 -4.00 -0.04 11.58
CA ARG A 110 -4.35 -1.45 11.39
C ARG A 110 -5.80 -1.59 10.95
N SER A 111 -6.02 -2.39 9.91
CA SER A 111 -7.32 -2.84 9.44
C SER A 111 -7.40 -4.36 9.54
N THR A 112 -8.54 -4.89 9.96
CA THR A 112 -8.89 -6.33 9.95
C THR A 112 -10.02 -6.65 8.96
N ASN A 113 -10.44 -5.68 8.15
CA ASN A 113 -11.56 -5.78 7.22
C ASN A 113 -11.19 -5.21 5.84
N ALA A 114 -9.98 -5.53 5.37
CA ALA A 114 -9.52 -5.20 4.02
C ALA A 114 -9.62 -3.71 3.64
N GLY A 115 -9.44 -2.81 4.63
CA GLY A 115 -9.39 -1.37 4.44
C GLY A 115 -10.73 -0.65 4.64
N VAL A 116 -11.81 -1.36 4.97
CA VAL A 116 -13.11 -0.72 5.26
C VAL A 116 -13.01 0.24 6.45
N SER A 117 -12.21 -0.09 7.46
CA SER A 117 -11.92 0.80 8.59
C SER A 117 -10.50 0.57 9.14
N PHE A 118 -9.89 1.62 9.67
CA PHE A 118 -8.59 1.54 10.33
C PHE A 118 -8.66 1.99 11.79
N THR A 119 -7.90 1.32 12.65
CA THR A 119 -7.60 1.74 14.01
C THR A 119 -6.15 2.18 14.10
N ARG A 120 -5.86 3.33 14.69
CA ARG A 120 -4.49 3.77 14.95
C ARG A 120 -3.91 2.96 16.12
N VAL A 121 -2.76 2.32 15.90
CA VAL A 121 -2.10 1.43 16.88
C VAL A 121 -0.80 2.01 17.46
N ALA A 122 -0.22 3.04 16.84
CA ALA A 122 0.94 3.78 17.38
C ALA A 122 0.98 5.24 16.89
N VAL A 123 1.67 6.12 17.64
CA VAL A 123 1.90 7.56 17.36
C VAL A 123 3.40 7.90 17.43
N PRO A 124 3.87 9.04 16.86
CA PRO A 124 3.20 9.95 15.93
C PRO A 124 3.47 9.64 14.45
N GLU A 125 4.57 8.96 14.12
CA GLU A 125 5.01 8.64 12.75
C GLU A 125 5.47 7.18 12.66
N ALA A 126 5.14 6.52 11.56
CA ALA A 126 5.70 5.23 11.19
C ALA A 126 6.25 5.32 9.75
N ALA A 127 7.57 5.21 9.61
CA ALA A 127 8.21 5.17 8.29
C ALA A 127 8.14 3.76 7.66
N ASP A 128 8.11 2.72 8.50
CA ASP A 128 8.17 1.33 8.08
C ASP A 128 7.32 0.45 9.00
N VAL A 129 6.81 -0.65 8.44
CA VAL A 129 6.15 -1.73 9.15
C VAL A 129 6.42 -3.04 8.40
N ARG A 130 6.66 -4.12 9.15
CA ARG A 130 6.82 -5.48 8.62
C ARG A 130 6.10 -6.46 9.53
N ILE A 131 5.56 -7.54 8.94
CA ILE A 131 4.97 -8.65 9.67
C ILE A 131 5.91 -9.84 9.52
N GLU A 132 6.39 -10.37 10.64
CA GLU A 132 7.22 -11.57 10.62
C GLU A 132 6.38 -12.80 10.24
N PRO A 133 6.90 -13.70 9.39
CA PRO A 133 6.22 -14.97 9.13
C PRO A 133 6.14 -15.80 10.42
N PRO A 134 5.18 -16.74 10.52
CA PRO A 134 5.12 -17.66 11.64
C PRO A 134 6.46 -18.38 11.82
N ARG A 135 6.93 -18.52 13.07
CA ARG A 135 8.13 -19.31 13.34
C ARG A 135 7.87 -20.77 12.95
N PRO A 136 8.76 -21.43 12.20
CA PRO A 136 8.64 -22.85 11.92
C PRO A 136 8.66 -23.67 13.22
N GLN A 137 7.76 -24.65 13.34
CA GLN A 137 7.54 -25.42 14.58
C GLN A 137 8.57 -26.55 14.83
N TRP A 138 9.70 -26.62 14.12
CA TRP A 138 10.61 -27.78 14.19
C TRP A 138 11.60 -27.80 15.38
N TRP A 139 11.22 -27.32 16.58
CA TRP A 139 12.07 -27.41 17.78
C TRP A 139 11.28 -27.56 19.10
N LEU A 140 10.37 -28.53 19.19
CA LEU A 140 9.87 -29.03 20.48
C LEU A 140 10.03 -30.54 20.57
#